data_AF-A0A929QU46-F1
#
_entry.id   AF-A0A929QU46-F1
#
_cell.length_a   1.000
_cell.length_b   1.000
_cell.length_c   1.000
_cell.angle_alpha   90.00
_cell.angle_beta   90.00
_cell.angle_gamma   90.00
#
_symmetry.space_group_name_H-M   'P 1'
#
loop_
_entity.id
_entity.type
_entity.pdbx_description
1 polymer ?
#
loop_
_entity_poly.entity_id
_entity_poly.type
_entity_poly.pdbx_seq_one_letter_code
_entity_poly.pdbx_strand_id
1 'polypeptide(L)'
;ALHERYNSARKNVMNHSFDYGPAIETLEKNLQYLELNFTKYNEYTENGDHLEARDMLKTIDADMTSLEDILERIPSMYDKIKNEYEDSLDDLREGYQKMVDSRFDFDGVAILEKVDEIQEKLNAAKNEIKNADLSEAKTLMDKAERDIKSLYDLMETEIEAKDYVNKNIQSLRRKIDEVAENGRYAGIEVDRIAQSYILHENEVDQIADLSDQIRHEYNRFKDLVAETEGSAVVYTQAEGRIKKIRKRIEEIDEQVLAITNKIAQLNTREKDAKTNLDDYELALRNIKRRIEKSHLPGLSDSFYDQFYRVTDQIEHLAKQLNRVRIDMDEIESLEDELERHLAALEEMTESVVDSAMLTEYMIQQSNRFRYDYPEVDAAIKEAQYLFHREFKYQEALAVIEKSLRRVDQEAPTQVRRMYHQEKRSSQF
;
A
#
# COMPACT_ATOMS: atom_id res chain seq x y z
N ALA A 1 -16.74 56.85 -45.35
CA ALA A 1 -16.45 55.53 -44.76
C ALA A 1 -14.95 55.26 -44.62
N LEU A 2 -14.21 54.77 -45.62
CA LEU A 2 -12.77 54.42 -45.48
C LEU A 2 -11.87 55.63 -45.15
N HIS A 3 -12.07 56.77 -45.83
CA HIS A 3 -11.36 58.01 -45.49
C HIS A 3 -11.73 58.59 -44.12
N GLU A 4 -12.95 58.38 -43.63
CA GLU A 4 -13.34 58.80 -42.27
C GLU A 4 -12.69 57.91 -41.21
N ARG A 5 -12.65 56.60 -41.44
CA ARG A 5 -11.92 55.63 -40.60
C ARG A 5 -10.43 55.95 -40.51
N TYR A 6 -9.81 56.25 -41.65
CA TYR A 6 -8.42 56.70 -41.73
C TYR A 6 -8.18 57.99 -40.93
N ASN A 7 -9.07 58.98 -41.07
CA ASN A 7 -8.96 60.23 -40.32
C ASN A 7 -9.18 60.06 -38.81
N SER A 8 -10.06 59.14 -38.38
CA SER A 8 -10.22 58.82 -36.96
C SER A 8 -9.01 58.06 -36.40
N ALA A 9 -8.45 57.11 -37.14
CA ALA A 9 -7.24 56.38 -36.74
C ALA A 9 -6.05 57.34 -36.61
N ARG A 10 -5.86 58.23 -37.59
CA ARG A 10 -4.83 59.27 -37.56
C ARG A 10 -5.00 60.21 -36.37
N LYS A 11 -6.25 60.61 -36.06
CA LYS A 11 -6.54 61.48 -34.91
C LYS A 11 -6.29 60.77 -33.57
N ASN A 12 -6.56 59.47 -33.48
CA ASN A 12 -6.29 58.66 -32.30
C ASN A 12 -4.78 58.45 -32.07
N VAL A 13 -4.00 58.20 -33.14
CA VAL A 13 -2.53 58.11 -33.07
C VAL A 13 -1.93 59.41 -32.55
N MET A 14 -2.44 60.55 -33.02
CA MET A 14 -1.93 61.88 -32.67
C MET A 14 -2.32 62.31 -31.24
N ASN A 15 -3.50 61.92 -30.76
CA ASN A 15 -3.97 62.25 -29.42
C ASN A 15 -3.37 61.36 -28.31
N HIS A 16 -3.07 60.10 -28.62
CA HIS A 16 -2.48 59.13 -27.70
C HIS A 16 -0.99 58.87 -27.99
N SER A 17 -0.30 59.87 -28.55
CA SER A 17 1.12 59.79 -28.91
C SER A 17 2.01 59.32 -27.73
N PHE A 18 1.66 59.64 -26.49
CA PHE A 18 2.42 59.18 -25.32
C PHE A 18 2.24 57.67 -25.02
N ASP A 19 1.08 57.10 -25.34
CA ASP A 19 0.71 55.72 -25.03
C ASP A 19 1.27 54.72 -26.05
N TYR A 20 1.58 55.18 -27.28
CA TYR A 20 2.21 54.37 -28.33
C TYR A 20 3.75 54.38 -28.29
N GLY A 21 4.35 55.28 -27.49
CA GLY A 21 5.79 55.34 -27.24
C GLY A 21 6.65 55.23 -28.52
N PRO A 22 7.56 54.24 -28.63
CA PRO A 22 8.45 54.11 -29.79
C PRO A 22 7.78 53.58 -31.07
N ALA A 23 6.55 53.04 -31.00
CA ALA A 23 5.82 52.48 -32.14
C ALA A 23 5.15 53.55 -33.03
N ILE A 24 5.21 54.83 -32.63
CA ILE A 24 4.63 55.93 -33.41
C ILE A 24 5.31 56.07 -34.78
N GLU A 25 6.63 55.93 -34.85
CA GLU A 25 7.37 56.08 -36.12
C GLU A 25 6.98 55.01 -37.15
N THR A 26 6.65 53.79 -36.70
CA THR A 26 6.22 52.70 -37.59
C THR A 26 4.74 52.83 -37.94
N LEU A 27 3.89 53.27 -36.99
CA LEU A 27 2.50 53.63 -37.24
C LEU A 27 2.38 54.79 -38.25
N GLU A 28 3.23 55.81 -38.16
CA GLU A 28 3.29 56.91 -39.11
C GLU A 28 3.71 56.45 -40.50
N LYS A 29 4.70 55.56 -40.61
CA LYS A 29 5.09 54.96 -41.89
C LYS A 29 3.97 54.13 -42.49
N ASN A 30 3.25 53.34 -41.69
CA ASN A 30 2.12 52.53 -42.16
C ASN A 30 0.95 53.41 -42.62
N LEU A 31 0.67 54.52 -41.91
CA LEU A 31 -0.30 55.53 -42.34
C LEU A 31 0.12 56.20 -43.66
N GLN A 32 1.41 56.48 -43.85
CA GLN A 32 1.95 57.04 -45.09
C GLN A 32 1.87 56.06 -46.27
N TYR A 33 2.08 54.76 -46.03
CA TYR A 33 1.86 53.70 -47.03
C TYR A 33 0.38 53.60 -47.42
N LEU A 34 -0.55 53.72 -46.47
CA LEU A 34 -1.99 53.77 -46.75
C LEU A 34 -2.36 54.99 -47.59
N GLU A 35 -1.83 56.18 -47.29
CA GLU A 35 -2.00 57.38 -48.12
C GLU A 35 -1.52 57.16 -49.57
N LEU A 36 -0.37 56.50 -49.75
CA LEU A 36 0.13 56.15 -51.08
C LEU A 36 -0.79 55.16 -51.81
N ASN A 37 -1.32 54.15 -51.11
CA ASN A 37 -2.25 53.19 -51.68
C ASN A 37 -3.59 53.83 -52.07
N PHE A 38 -4.11 54.77 -51.27
CA PHE A 38 -5.27 55.59 -51.66
C PHE A 38 -5.00 56.44 -52.92
N THR A 39 -3.78 56.96 -53.06
CA THR A 39 -3.38 57.73 -54.24
C THR A 39 -3.33 56.85 -55.49
N LYS A 40 -2.72 55.66 -55.39
CA LYS A 40 -2.69 54.66 -56.48
C LYS A 40 -4.09 54.16 -56.86
N TYR A 41 -4.96 53.96 -55.89
CA TYR A 41 -6.36 53.60 -56.15
C TYR A 41 -7.09 54.68 -56.97
N ASN A 42 -6.88 55.97 -56.65
CA ASN A 42 -7.44 57.08 -57.41
C ASN A 42 -6.88 57.11 -58.85
N GLU A 43 -5.58 56.86 -59.04
CA GLU A 43 -4.97 56.77 -60.37
C GLU A 43 -5.54 55.61 -61.20
N TYR A 44 -5.71 54.40 -60.64
CA TYR A 44 -6.32 53.28 -61.35
C TYR A 44 -7.80 53.52 -61.69
N THR A 45 -8.51 54.26 -60.83
CA THR A 45 -9.90 54.66 -61.05
C THR A 45 -10.02 55.70 -62.18
N GLU A 46 -9.09 56.66 -62.25
CA GLU A 46 -9.01 57.65 -63.34
C GLU A 46 -8.60 57.01 -64.68
N ASN A 47 -7.72 56.01 -64.64
CA ASN A 47 -7.27 55.25 -65.82
C ASN A 47 -8.29 54.21 -66.33
N GLY A 48 -9.41 54.01 -65.63
CA GLY A 48 -10.50 53.12 -66.05
C GLY A 48 -10.27 51.62 -65.81
N ASP A 49 -9.22 51.25 -65.07
CA ASP A 49 -8.93 49.85 -64.72
C ASP A 49 -9.66 49.45 -63.43
N HIS A 50 -10.94 49.13 -63.57
CA HIS A 50 -11.81 48.81 -62.44
C HIS A 50 -11.49 47.49 -61.73
N LEU A 51 -10.72 46.60 -62.37
CA LEU A 51 -10.42 45.28 -61.82
C LEU A 51 -9.28 45.38 -60.80
N GLU A 52 -8.19 46.07 -61.16
CA GLU A 52 -7.07 46.35 -60.25
C GLU A 52 -7.43 47.38 -59.17
N ALA A 53 -8.28 48.35 -59.48
CA ALA A 53 -8.81 49.26 -58.47
C ALA A 53 -9.59 48.51 -57.37
N ARG A 54 -10.36 47.47 -57.72
CA ARG A 54 -11.12 46.68 -56.74
C ARG A 54 -10.23 45.84 -55.84
N ASP A 55 -9.18 45.25 -56.39
CA ASP A 55 -8.26 44.42 -55.60
C ASP A 55 -7.38 45.31 -54.70
N MET A 56 -6.96 46.48 -55.16
CA MET A 56 -6.30 47.49 -54.32
C MET A 56 -7.21 47.98 -53.17
N LEU A 57 -8.51 48.19 -53.42
CA LEU A 57 -9.46 48.59 -52.38
C LEU A 57 -9.59 47.51 -51.29
N LYS A 58 -9.60 46.22 -51.66
CA LYS A 58 -9.57 45.12 -50.68
C LYS A 58 -8.28 45.10 -49.88
N THR A 59 -7.14 45.36 -50.50
CA THR A 59 -5.86 45.46 -49.80
C THR A 59 -5.88 46.62 -48.80
N ILE A 60 -6.39 47.80 -49.20
CA ILE A 60 -6.53 48.96 -48.30
C ILE A 60 -7.48 48.65 -47.13
N ASP A 61 -8.59 47.95 -47.36
CA ASP A 61 -9.54 47.59 -46.30
C ASP A 61 -8.94 46.57 -45.32
N ALA A 62 -8.15 45.61 -45.83
CA ALA A 62 -7.41 44.65 -45.01
C ALA A 62 -6.30 45.33 -44.18
N ASP A 63 -5.51 46.20 -44.81
CA ASP A 63 -4.46 46.98 -44.15
C ASP A 63 -5.06 47.93 -43.11
N MET A 64 -6.20 48.57 -43.40
CA MET A 64 -6.89 49.44 -42.46
C MET A 64 -7.45 48.66 -41.26
N THR A 65 -8.03 47.48 -41.50
CA THR A 65 -8.51 46.61 -40.41
C THR A 65 -7.35 46.14 -39.53
N SER A 66 -6.22 45.78 -40.14
CA SER A 66 -5.00 45.42 -39.39
C SER A 66 -4.47 46.59 -38.57
N LEU A 67 -4.52 47.82 -39.09
CA LEU A 67 -4.06 49.01 -38.40
C LEU A 67 -5.01 49.41 -37.26
N GLU A 68 -6.33 49.27 -37.43
CA GLU A 68 -7.31 49.44 -36.34
C GLU A 68 -7.08 48.43 -35.21
N ASP A 69 -6.90 47.14 -35.55
CA ASP A 69 -6.54 46.08 -34.58
C ASP A 69 -5.21 46.37 -33.87
N ILE A 70 -4.24 46.95 -34.59
CA ILE A 70 -2.94 47.32 -34.03
C ILE A 70 -3.07 48.49 -33.05
N LEU A 71 -3.82 49.52 -33.43
CA LEU A 71 -4.03 50.70 -32.59
C LEU A 71 -4.80 50.39 -31.30
N GLU A 72 -5.70 49.42 -31.32
CA GLU A 72 -6.44 49.02 -30.11
C GLU A 72 -5.56 48.16 -29.17
N ARG A 73 -4.66 47.34 -29.73
CA ARG A 73 -3.88 46.36 -28.97
C ARG A 73 -2.52 46.87 -28.47
N ILE A 74 -1.88 47.81 -29.16
CA ILE A 74 -0.57 48.35 -28.72
C ILE A 74 -0.65 48.98 -27.33
N PRO A 75 -1.60 49.88 -27.01
CA PRO A 75 -1.63 50.54 -25.71
C PRO A 75 -1.79 49.54 -24.57
N SER A 76 -2.71 48.58 -24.73
CA SER A 76 -2.95 47.53 -23.73
C SER A 76 -1.74 46.59 -23.52
N MET A 77 -0.97 46.30 -24.58
CA MET A 77 0.26 45.51 -24.44
C MET A 77 1.41 46.33 -23.84
N TYR A 78 1.53 47.60 -24.20
CA TYR A 78 2.56 48.49 -23.69
C TYR A 78 2.36 48.78 -22.20
N ASP A 79 1.12 49.03 -21.77
CA ASP A 79 0.78 49.22 -20.36
C ASP A 79 1.05 47.97 -19.52
N LYS A 80 0.74 46.78 -20.05
CA LYS A 80 1.08 45.51 -19.38
C LYS A 80 2.58 45.33 -19.20
N ILE A 81 3.37 45.64 -20.23
CA ILE A 81 4.82 45.52 -20.13
C ILE A 81 5.39 46.49 -19.10
N LYS A 82 4.96 47.75 -19.14
CA LYS A 82 5.53 48.80 -18.32
C LYS A 82 5.05 48.76 -16.88
N ASN A 83 3.78 48.46 -16.64
CA ASN A 83 3.21 48.53 -15.29
C ASN A 83 3.08 47.15 -14.63
N GLU A 84 2.86 46.06 -15.37
CA GLU A 84 2.71 44.74 -14.74
C GLU A 84 4.03 43.97 -14.74
N TYR A 85 4.72 43.86 -15.87
CA TYR A 85 5.94 43.04 -15.95
C TYR A 85 7.18 43.71 -15.35
N GLU A 86 7.38 45.02 -15.51
CA GLU A 86 8.51 45.72 -14.86
C GLU A 86 8.35 45.75 -13.33
N ASP A 87 7.16 46.10 -12.83
CA ASP A 87 6.87 46.06 -11.39
C ASP A 87 7.04 44.63 -10.83
N SER A 88 6.57 43.60 -11.55
CA SER A 88 6.76 42.20 -11.14
C SER A 88 8.24 41.79 -11.09
N LEU A 89 9.08 42.31 -11.98
CA LEU A 89 10.52 42.02 -11.96
C LEU A 89 11.23 42.70 -10.79
N ASP A 90 10.85 43.93 -10.48
CA ASP A 90 11.39 44.65 -9.32
C ASP A 90 10.91 44.00 -8.01
N ASP A 91 9.65 43.58 -7.93
CA ASP A 91 9.11 42.79 -6.82
C ASP A 91 9.83 41.45 -6.66
N LEU A 92 10.15 40.75 -7.76
CA LEU A 92 10.96 39.52 -7.73
C LEU A 92 12.37 39.77 -7.22
N ARG A 93 13.01 40.89 -7.61
CA ARG A 93 14.34 41.27 -7.13
C ARG A 93 14.33 41.57 -5.63
N GLU A 94 13.36 42.35 -5.15
CA GLU A 94 13.21 42.66 -3.72
C GLU A 94 12.86 41.40 -2.92
N GLY A 95 11.97 40.56 -3.45
CA GLY A 95 11.61 39.27 -2.87
C GLY A 95 12.81 38.34 -2.75
N TYR A 96 13.61 38.22 -3.80
CA TYR A 96 14.85 37.43 -3.79
C TYR A 96 15.84 37.97 -2.75
N GLN A 97 16.03 39.29 -2.67
CA GLN A 97 16.93 39.90 -1.70
C GLN A 97 16.51 39.62 -0.25
N LYS A 98 15.20 39.72 0.06
CA LYS A 98 14.63 39.33 1.36
C LYS A 98 14.83 37.84 1.67
N MET A 99 14.82 36.98 0.66
CA MET A 99 15.09 35.54 0.81
C MET A 99 16.58 35.27 1.07
N VAL A 100 17.48 35.94 0.35
CA VAL A 100 18.92 35.86 0.62
C VAL A 100 19.22 36.32 2.06
N ASP A 101 18.63 37.42 2.50
CA ASP A 101 18.76 37.92 3.88
C ASP A 101 18.20 36.93 4.92
N SER A 102 17.17 36.17 4.54
CA SER A 102 16.55 35.12 5.36
C SER A 102 17.27 33.76 5.28
N ARG A 103 18.48 33.72 4.71
CA ARG A 103 19.36 32.55 4.50
C ARG A 103 18.80 31.45 3.61
N PHE A 104 18.03 31.80 2.59
CA PHE A 104 17.65 30.86 1.54
C PHE A 104 18.81 30.71 0.55
N ASP A 105 19.17 29.47 0.22
CA ASP A 105 20.06 29.17 -0.92
C ASP A 105 19.25 28.49 -2.01
N PHE A 106 19.45 28.89 -3.26
CA PHE A 106 18.79 28.30 -4.42
C PHE A 106 19.85 27.54 -5.21
N ASP A 107 19.71 26.21 -5.30
CA ASP A 107 20.72 25.29 -5.82
C ASP A 107 21.14 25.62 -7.26
N GLY A 108 22.12 26.50 -7.43
CA GLY A 108 22.67 26.90 -8.73
C GLY A 108 21.66 27.57 -9.67
N VAL A 109 20.44 27.90 -9.24
CA VAL A 109 19.52 28.72 -10.04
C VAL A 109 19.90 30.17 -9.77
N ALA A 110 20.66 30.74 -10.69
CA ALA A 110 20.87 32.18 -10.73
C ALA A 110 19.53 32.84 -11.09
N ILE A 111 18.68 33.03 -10.07
CA ILE A 111 17.41 33.75 -10.19
C ILE A 111 17.69 35.13 -10.78
N LEU A 112 18.82 35.73 -10.44
CA LEU A 112 19.33 36.96 -11.07
C LEU A 112 19.56 36.82 -12.58
N GLU A 113 20.22 35.77 -13.06
CA GLU A 113 20.42 35.55 -14.50
C GLU A 113 19.09 35.30 -15.22
N LYS A 114 18.15 34.56 -14.61
CA LYS A 114 16.81 34.35 -15.18
C LYS A 114 15.98 35.63 -15.22
N VAL A 115 16.09 36.48 -14.20
CA VAL A 115 15.45 37.80 -14.16
C VAL A 115 16.02 38.68 -15.28
N ASP A 116 17.33 38.61 -15.50
CA ASP A 116 17.99 39.35 -16.59
C ASP A 116 17.59 38.80 -17.97
N GLU A 117 17.47 37.48 -18.14
CA GLU A 117 16.92 36.86 -19.36
C GLU A 117 15.47 37.28 -19.63
N ILE A 118 14.63 37.36 -18.60
CA ILE A 118 13.25 37.86 -18.74
C ILE A 118 13.27 39.34 -19.13
N GLN A 119 14.18 40.13 -18.56
CA GLN A 119 14.33 41.53 -18.93
C GLN A 119 14.80 41.70 -20.38
N GLU A 120 15.69 40.84 -20.89
CA GLU A 120 16.05 40.81 -22.31
C GLU A 120 14.86 40.42 -23.20
N LYS A 121 14.07 39.42 -22.81
CA LYS A 121 12.84 39.03 -23.54
C LYS A 121 11.81 40.15 -23.58
N LEU A 122 11.65 40.91 -22.49
CA LEU A 122 10.77 42.07 -22.44
C LEU A 122 11.30 43.22 -23.30
N ASN A 123 12.62 43.44 -23.32
CA ASN A 123 13.23 44.43 -24.22
C ASN A 123 13.07 44.03 -25.70
N ALA A 124 13.18 42.74 -26.02
CA ALA A 124 12.88 42.22 -27.35
C ALA A 124 11.38 42.41 -27.71
N ALA A 125 10.46 42.12 -26.77
CA ALA A 125 9.04 42.36 -26.97
C ALA A 125 8.73 43.86 -27.19
N LYS A 126 9.40 44.78 -26.47
CA LYS A 126 9.30 46.23 -26.71
C LYS A 126 9.79 46.62 -28.11
N ASN A 127 10.84 45.97 -28.61
CA ASN A 127 11.33 46.20 -29.96
C ASN A 127 10.36 45.65 -31.03
N GLU A 128 9.71 44.50 -30.80
CA GLU A 128 8.71 44.00 -31.74
C GLU A 128 7.41 44.82 -31.73
N ILE A 129 7.02 45.35 -30.56
CA ILE A 129 5.93 46.34 -30.47
C ILE A 129 6.30 47.62 -31.23
N LYS A 130 7.57 48.04 -31.16
CA LYS A 130 8.08 49.15 -31.98
C LYS A 130 7.97 48.84 -33.47
N ASN A 131 8.21 47.61 -33.90
CA ASN A 131 8.09 47.19 -35.30
C ASN A 131 6.64 46.95 -35.77
N ALA A 132 5.65 47.04 -34.86
CA ALA A 132 4.23 46.74 -35.07
C ALA A 132 3.90 45.25 -35.30
N ASP A 133 4.81 44.33 -34.95
CA ASP A 133 4.60 42.88 -35.04
C ASP A 133 3.94 42.33 -33.76
N LEU A 134 2.60 42.42 -33.73
CA LEU A 134 1.80 42.05 -32.56
C LEU A 134 1.75 40.55 -32.26
N SER A 135 1.95 39.69 -33.27
CA SER A 135 1.93 38.24 -33.09
C SER A 135 3.16 37.77 -32.31
N GLU A 136 4.35 38.21 -32.72
CA GLU A 136 5.61 37.83 -32.08
C GLU A 136 5.72 38.48 -30.69
N ALA A 137 5.34 39.75 -30.55
CA ALA A 137 5.28 40.43 -29.26
C ALA A 137 4.42 39.67 -28.24
N LYS A 138 3.21 39.22 -28.62
CA LYS A 138 2.36 38.38 -27.74
C LYS A 138 3.04 37.09 -27.33
N THR A 139 3.69 36.37 -28.25
CA THR A 139 4.35 35.11 -27.90
C THR A 139 5.52 35.31 -26.93
N LEU A 140 6.24 36.43 -27.03
CA LEU A 140 7.32 36.80 -26.12
C LEU A 140 6.77 37.21 -24.76
N MET A 141 5.68 37.99 -24.72
CA MET A 141 4.97 38.34 -23.48
C MET A 141 4.45 37.09 -22.77
N ASP A 142 3.78 36.16 -23.48
CA ASP A 142 3.27 34.91 -22.92
C ASP A 142 4.40 34.00 -22.39
N LYS A 143 5.61 34.08 -22.97
CA LYS A 143 6.80 33.38 -22.45
C LYS A 143 7.32 34.05 -21.19
N ALA A 144 7.45 35.38 -21.20
CA ALA A 144 7.89 36.15 -20.03
C ALA A 144 6.94 35.93 -18.84
N GLU A 145 5.62 35.94 -19.07
CA GLU A 145 4.62 35.68 -18.03
C GLU A 145 4.75 34.27 -17.43
N ARG A 146 4.98 33.25 -18.27
CA ARG A 146 5.24 31.87 -17.80
C ARG A 146 6.52 31.78 -16.99
N ASP A 147 7.58 32.45 -17.44
CA ASP A 147 8.86 32.46 -16.75
C ASP A 147 8.74 33.17 -15.39
N ILE A 148 8.08 34.33 -15.32
CA ILE A 148 7.77 35.08 -14.08
C ILE A 148 6.97 34.19 -13.12
N LYS A 149 5.90 33.55 -13.61
CA LYS A 149 5.09 32.65 -12.78
C LYS A 149 5.92 31.48 -12.23
N SER A 150 6.78 30.88 -13.06
CA SER A 150 7.65 29.79 -12.60
C SER A 150 8.63 30.22 -11.51
N LEU A 151 9.11 31.46 -11.56
CA LEU A 151 9.99 32.01 -10.52
C LEU A 151 9.23 32.22 -9.20
N TYR A 152 8.01 32.76 -9.28
CA TYR A 152 7.14 32.86 -8.10
C TYR A 152 6.82 31.49 -7.50
N ASP A 153 6.46 30.51 -8.33
CA ASP A 153 6.16 29.15 -7.87
C ASP A 153 7.38 28.54 -7.14
N LEU A 154 8.60 28.70 -7.67
CA LEU A 154 9.83 28.24 -7.01
C LEU A 154 10.05 28.93 -5.66
N MET A 155 9.88 30.26 -5.61
CA MET A 155 10.03 31.04 -4.37
C MET A 155 8.98 30.65 -3.32
N GLU A 156 7.73 30.39 -3.74
CA GLU A 156 6.65 29.94 -2.87
C GLU A 156 6.94 28.55 -2.31
N THR A 157 7.33 27.59 -3.16
CA THR A 157 7.67 26.23 -2.71
C THR A 157 8.81 26.22 -1.70
N GLU A 158 9.77 27.13 -1.82
CA GLU A 158 10.91 27.23 -0.90
C GLU A 158 10.48 27.82 0.47
N ILE A 159 9.56 28.79 0.50
CA ILE A 159 8.95 29.30 1.74
C ILE A 159 8.16 28.19 2.43
N GLU A 160 7.31 27.47 1.70
CA GLU A 160 6.53 26.35 2.24
C GLU A 160 7.43 25.24 2.78
N ALA A 161 8.49 24.89 2.05
CA ALA A 161 9.47 23.90 2.48
C ALA A 161 10.13 24.30 3.80
N LYS A 162 10.46 25.58 4.02
CA LYS A 162 11.03 26.06 5.28
C LYS A 162 10.07 25.93 6.47
N ASP A 163 8.81 26.32 6.31
CA ASP A 163 7.79 26.16 7.37
C ASP A 163 7.59 24.67 7.70
N TYR A 164 7.54 23.83 6.65
CA TYR A 164 7.46 22.39 6.80
C TYR A 164 8.67 21.81 7.55
N VAL A 165 9.89 22.20 7.18
CA VAL A 165 11.14 21.74 7.82
C VAL A 165 11.14 22.12 9.30
N ASN A 166 10.83 23.37 9.65
CA ASN A 166 10.84 23.83 11.04
C ASN A 166 9.83 23.08 11.93
N LYS A 167 8.61 22.83 11.42
CA LYS A 167 7.58 22.06 12.15
C LYS A 167 7.97 20.59 12.29
N ASN A 168 8.48 20.00 11.21
CA ASN A 168 8.75 18.57 11.19
C ASN A 168 10.08 18.18 11.83
N ILE A 169 11.07 19.07 11.95
CA ILE A 169 12.32 18.78 12.67
C ILE A 169 12.04 18.37 14.12
N GLN A 170 11.19 19.11 14.84
CA GLN A 170 10.88 18.78 16.23
C GLN A 170 10.07 17.48 16.36
N SER A 171 9.09 17.28 15.48
CA SER A 171 8.26 16.08 15.45
C SER A 171 9.10 14.84 15.10
N LEU A 172 9.95 14.94 14.07
CA LEU A 172 10.84 13.86 13.65
C LEU A 172 11.86 13.53 14.74
N ARG A 173 12.42 14.53 15.42
CA ARG A 173 13.32 14.29 16.57
C ARG A 173 12.65 13.44 17.65
N ARG A 174 11.43 13.80 18.05
CA ARG A 174 10.67 13.02 19.05
C ARG A 174 10.41 11.60 18.58
N LYS A 175 9.98 11.43 17.33
CA LYS A 175 9.74 10.10 16.75
C LYS A 175 11.01 9.25 16.72
N ILE A 176 12.15 9.82 16.33
CA ILE A 176 13.42 9.08 16.31
C ILE A 176 13.82 8.68 17.74
N ASP A 177 13.66 9.58 18.71
CA ASP A 177 13.95 9.27 20.12
C ASP A 177 13.03 8.15 20.65
N GLU A 178 11.72 8.18 20.32
CA GLU A 178 10.75 7.13 20.66
C GLU A 178 11.11 5.78 20.03
N VAL A 179 11.41 5.75 18.72
CA VAL A 179 11.79 4.53 18.01
C VAL A 179 13.12 3.97 18.52
N ALA A 180 14.06 4.83 18.90
CA ALA A 180 15.33 4.40 19.49
C ALA A 180 15.15 3.76 20.88
N GLU A 181 14.28 4.32 21.73
CA GLU A 181 13.94 3.72 23.01
C GLU A 181 13.19 2.40 22.85
N ASN A 182 12.22 2.34 21.92
CA ASN A 182 11.49 1.10 21.60
C ASN A 182 12.43 0.02 21.07
N GLY A 183 13.35 0.37 20.17
CA GLY A 183 14.36 -0.55 19.64
C GLY A 183 15.28 -1.09 20.73
N ARG A 184 15.70 -0.24 21.67
CA ARG A 184 16.50 -0.67 22.83
C ARG A 184 15.71 -1.62 23.74
N TYR A 185 14.45 -1.30 24.02
CA TYR A 185 13.58 -2.15 24.82
C TYR A 185 13.36 -3.52 24.15
N ALA A 186 13.09 -3.51 22.84
CA ALA A 186 12.97 -4.72 22.04
C ALA A 186 14.25 -5.56 22.12
N GLY A 187 15.43 -4.97 21.95
CA GLY A 187 16.71 -5.68 22.08
C GLY A 187 16.87 -6.40 23.43
N ILE A 188 16.53 -5.74 24.55
CA ILE A 188 16.58 -6.35 25.88
C ILE A 188 15.57 -7.50 26.02
N GLU A 189 14.37 -7.31 25.49
CA GLU A 189 13.30 -8.31 25.53
C GLU A 189 13.68 -9.55 24.72
N VAL A 190 14.31 -9.34 23.56
CA VAL A 190 14.81 -10.42 22.69
C VAL A 190 15.96 -11.14 23.35
N ASP A 191 16.91 -10.43 23.95
CA ASP A 191 18.00 -11.06 24.72
C ASP A 191 17.45 -11.91 25.88
N ARG A 192 16.40 -11.44 26.56
CA ARG A 192 15.72 -12.21 27.62
C ARG A 192 15.07 -13.46 27.07
N ILE A 193 14.42 -13.37 25.92
CA ILE A 193 13.68 -14.49 25.31
C ILE A 193 14.64 -15.47 24.63
N ALA A 194 15.75 -15.02 24.07
CA ALA A 194 16.83 -15.85 23.56
C ALA A 194 17.50 -16.74 24.62
N GLN A 195 17.36 -16.40 25.90
CA GLN A 195 17.80 -17.28 26.99
C GLN A 195 16.86 -18.47 27.20
N SER A 196 15.57 -18.31 26.91
CA SER A 196 14.52 -19.31 27.14
C SER A 196 14.07 -20.05 25.87
N TYR A 197 14.32 -19.48 24.69
CA TYR A 197 13.85 -19.99 23.39
C TYR A 197 15.00 -20.14 22.40
N ILE A 198 14.90 -21.15 21.53
CA ILE A 198 15.78 -21.29 20.36
C ILE A 198 15.15 -20.48 19.22
N LEU A 199 15.82 -19.42 18.78
CA LEU A 199 15.36 -18.58 17.68
C LEU A 199 16.04 -19.02 16.39
N HIS A 200 15.25 -19.42 15.39
CA HIS A 200 15.75 -19.92 14.10
C HIS A 200 16.06 -18.81 13.08
N GLU A 201 15.43 -17.63 13.21
CA GLU A 201 15.50 -16.56 12.19
C GLU A 201 16.60 -15.50 12.43
N ASN A 202 17.58 -15.75 13.31
CA ASN A 202 18.58 -14.75 13.73
C ASN A 202 17.95 -13.40 14.14
N GLU A 203 16.84 -13.43 14.86
CA GLU A 203 16.12 -12.22 15.28
C GLU A 203 16.99 -11.26 16.10
N VAL A 204 17.99 -11.81 16.81
CA VAL A 204 19.03 -11.05 17.53
C VAL A 204 19.86 -10.20 16.57
N ASP A 205 20.34 -10.78 15.46
CA ASP A 205 21.13 -10.07 14.45
C ASP A 205 20.26 -9.04 13.72
N GLN A 206 18.99 -9.38 13.42
CA GLN A 206 18.06 -8.45 12.80
C GLN A 206 17.83 -7.20 13.67
N ILE A 207 17.69 -7.36 14.98
CA ILE A 207 17.52 -6.21 15.89
C ILE A 207 18.81 -5.42 16.07
N ALA A 208 19.96 -6.08 16.05
CA ALA A 208 21.25 -5.40 16.03
C ALA A 208 21.39 -4.54 14.76
N ASP A 209 21.07 -5.09 13.59
CA ASP A 209 21.08 -4.38 12.31
C ASP A 209 20.07 -3.22 12.29
N LEU A 210 18.88 -3.40 12.86
CA LEU A 210 17.88 -2.34 12.98
C LEU A 210 18.36 -1.23 13.92
N SER A 211 19.02 -1.59 15.03
CA SER A 211 19.60 -0.63 15.96
C SER A 211 20.70 0.21 15.31
N ASP A 212 21.53 -0.41 14.47
CA ASP A 212 22.57 0.30 13.72
C ASP A 212 21.98 1.15 12.60
N GLN A 213 20.90 0.71 11.94
CA GLN A 213 20.13 1.54 11.00
C GLN A 213 19.53 2.77 11.69
N ILE A 214 18.96 2.63 12.89
CA ILE A 214 18.43 3.77 13.67
C ILE A 214 19.56 4.75 13.99
N ARG A 215 20.74 4.28 14.41
CA ARG A 215 21.90 5.14 14.67
C ARG A 215 22.36 5.89 13.42
N HIS A 216 22.38 5.21 12.28
CA HIS A 216 22.78 5.82 11.01
C HIS A 216 21.80 6.91 10.58
N GLU A 217 20.49 6.66 10.70
CA GLU A 217 19.46 7.65 10.41
C GLU A 217 19.46 8.80 11.43
N TYR A 218 19.79 8.55 12.70
CA TYR A 218 20.00 9.59 13.71
C TYR A 218 21.17 10.51 13.35
N ASN A 219 22.31 9.93 12.92
CA ASN A 219 23.46 10.72 12.49
C ASN A 219 23.13 11.56 11.26
N ARG A 220 22.43 10.99 10.26
CA ARG A 220 21.95 11.73 9.09
C ARG A 220 21.02 12.88 9.46
N PHE A 221 20.12 12.66 10.40
CA PHE A 221 19.23 13.71 10.91
C PHE A 221 20.04 14.80 11.62
N LYS A 222 21.03 14.43 12.44
CA LYS A 222 21.91 15.38 13.14
C LYS A 222 22.73 16.21 12.15
N ASP A 223 23.28 15.58 11.12
CA ASP A 223 24.03 16.26 10.06
C ASP A 223 23.12 17.23 9.30
N LEU A 224 21.88 16.83 8.98
CA LEU A 224 20.89 17.71 8.33
C LEU A 224 20.52 18.91 9.21
N VAL A 225 20.32 18.71 10.51
CA VAL A 225 20.05 19.81 11.45
C VAL A 225 21.26 20.75 11.54
N ALA A 226 22.48 20.22 11.62
CA ALA A 226 23.69 21.03 11.63
C ALA A 226 23.90 21.80 10.32
N GLU A 227 23.61 21.19 9.16
CA GLU A 227 23.60 21.86 7.85
C GLU A 227 22.59 23.01 7.83
N THR A 228 21.38 22.78 8.37
CA THR A 228 20.30 23.79 8.42
C THR A 228 20.64 24.98 9.33
N GLU A 229 21.41 24.76 10.39
CA GLU A 229 21.85 25.82 11.32
C GLU A 229 23.10 26.58 10.81
N GLY A 230 24.01 25.87 10.12
CA GLY A 230 25.34 26.36 9.77
C GLY A 230 25.49 26.93 8.36
N SER A 231 24.59 26.66 7.41
CA SER A 231 24.72 27.12 6.02
C SER A 231 23.37 27.49 5.41
N ALA A 232 23.41 28.28 4.34
CA ALA A 232 22.23 28.51 3.51
C ALA A 232 21.91 27.17 2.82
N VAL A 233 20.77 26.57 3.16
CA VAL A 233 20.35 25.25 2.67
C VAL A 233 19.18 25.44 1.73
N VAL A 234 19.16 24.64 0.66
CA VAL A 234 18.01 24.50 -0.23
C VAL A 234 16.96 23.70 0.51
N TYR A 235 15.97 24.39 1.08
CA TYR A 235 14.91 23.81 1.91
C TYR A 235 14.08 22.78 1.16
N THR A 236 13.91 22.93 -0.16
CA THR A 236 13.24 21.89 -0.98
C THR A 236 13.99 20.55 -0.91
N GLN A 237 15.33 20.55 -0.94
CA GLN A 237 16.10 19.31 -0.80
C GLN A 237 16.07 18.79 0.64
N ALA A 238 16.14 19.69 1.63
CA ALA A 238 16.04 19.33 3.03
C ALA A 238 14.68 18.67 3.33
N GLU A 239 13.59 19.19 2.77
CA GLU A 239 12.25 18.58 2.86
C GLU A 239 12.26 17.17 2.28
N GLY A 240 12.82 16.98 1.09
CA GLY A 240 12.96 15.67 0.47
C GLY A 240 13.77 14.68 1.32
N ARG A 241 14.86 15.14 1.94
CA ARG A 241 15.67 14.34 2.87
C ARG A 241 14.89 13.99 4.14
N ILE A 242 14.19 14.94 4.75
CA ILE A 242 13.35 14.73 5.93
C ILE A 242 12.24 13.71 5.64
N LYS A 243 11.56 13.81 4.48
CA LYS A 243 10.54 12.84 4.05
C LYS A 243 11.13 11.43 3.92
N LYS A 244 12.35 11.30 3.36
CA LYS A 244 13.04 10.00 3.25
C LYS A 244 13.41 9.43 4.62
N ILE A 245 14.01 10.23 5.50
CA ILE A 245 14.38 9.81 6.87
C ILE A 245 13.12 9.38 7.62
N ARG A 246 12.06 10.18 7.56
CA ARG A 246 10.79 9.86 8.21
C ARG A 246 10.22 8.52 7.72
N LYS A 247 10.17 8.30 6.41
CA LYS A 247 9.69 7.03 5.85
C LYS A 247 10.54 5.85 6.33
N ARG A 248 11.86 6.03 6.39
CA ARG A 248 12.78 4.98 6.86
C ARG A 248 12.57 4.65 8.34
N ILE A 249 12.35 5.67 9.17
CA ILE A 249 12.04 5.49 10.59
C ILE A 249 10.68 4.80 10.78
N GLU A 250 9.67 5.14 9.97
CA GLU A 250 8.37 4.46 10.00
C GLU A 250 8.50 2.98 9.56
N GLU A 251 9.30 2.68 8.52
CA GLU A 251 9.61 1.28 8.11
C GLU A 251 10.32 0.50 9.21
N ILE A 252 11.27 1.13 9.92
CA ILE A 252 12.00 0.50 11.03
C ILE A 252 11.07 0.24 12.22
N ASP A 253 10.22 1.21 12.59
CA ASP A 253 9.27 1.05 13.70
C ASP A 253 8.30 -0.10 13.43
N GLU A 254 7.79 -0.23 12.20
CA GLU A 254 6.95 -1.36 11.78
C GLU A 254 7.68 -2.70 11.93
N GLN A 255 8.96 -2.78 11.55
CA GLN A 255 9.76 -4.00 11.69
C GLN A 255 10.03 -4.35 13.17
N VAL A 256 10.36 -3.37 14.00
CA VAL A 256 10.55 -3.55 15.44
C VAL A 256 9.25 -4.04 16.09
N LEU A 257 8.11 -3.47 15.72
CA LEU A 257 6.79 -3.91 16.20
C LEU A 257 6.46 -5.33 15.73
N ALA A 258 6.77 -5.68 14.48
CA ALA A 258 6.58 -7.05 13.96
C ALA A 258 7.37 -8.08 14.77
N ILE A 259 8.65 -7.80 15.05
CA ILE A 259 9.51 -8.69 15.85
C ILE A 259 8.98 -8.76 17.29
N THR A 260 8.63 -7.62 17.89
CA THR A 260 8.08 -7.60 19.26
C THR A 260 6.77 -8.40 19.35
N ASN A 261 5.91 -8.33 18.33
CA ASN A 261 4.67 -9.10 18.27
C ASN A 261 4.93 -10.61 18.10
N LYS A 262 5.86 -11.02 17.21
CA LYS A 262 6.27 -12.42 17.08
C LYS A 262 6.74 -12.98 18.42
N ILE A 263 7.56 -12.22 19.12
CA ILE A 263 8.13 -12.59 20.41
C ILE A 263 7.07 -12.66 21.51
N ALA A 264 6.14 -11.71 21.53
CA ALA A 264 5.00 -11.76 22.43
C ALA A 264 4.12 -13.01 22.18
N GLN A 265 3.96 -13.41 20.91
CA GLN A 265 3.24 -14.62 20.53
C GLN A 265 3.91 -15.91 20.99
N LEU A 266 5.25 -15.96 21.14
CA LEU A 266 5.93 -17.15 21.67
C LEU A 266 5.45 -17.50 23.09
N ASN A 267 5.30 -16.50 23.95
CA ASN A 267 4.83 -16.70 25.32
C ASN A 267 3.36 -17.14 25.38
N THR A 268 2.52 -16.69 24.45
CA THR A 268 1.12 -17.16 24.38
C THR A 268 1.07 -18.58 23.83
N ARG A 269 1.81 -18.86 22.76
CA ARG A 269 1.93 -20.21 22.17
C ARG A 269 2.44 -21.22 23.20
N GLU A 270 3.40 -20.86 24.06
CA GLU A 270 3.89 -21.76 25.13
C GLU A 270 2.77 -22.12 26.12
N LYS A 271 1.94 -21.14 26.50
CA LYS A 271 0.81 -21.38 27.41
C LYS A 271 -0.28 -22.22 26.76
N ASP A 272 -0.55 -21.97 25.49
CA ASP A 272 -1.55 -22.71 24.72
C ASP A 272 -1.10 -24.17 24.57
N ALA A 273 0.16 -24.40 24.19
CA ALA A 273 0.74 -25.75 24.08
C ALA A 273 0.71 -26.53 25.42
N LYS A 274 0.93 -25.86 26.56
CA LYS A 274 0.78 -26.50 27.89
C LYS A 274 -0.67 -26.86 28.21
N THR A 275 -1.61 -26.00 27.84
CA THR A 275 -3.04 -26.26 28.04
C THR A 275 -3.50 -27.42 27.15
N ASN A 276 -3.06 -27.43 25.89
CA ASN A 276 -3.39 -28.48 24.95
C ASN A 276 -2.78 -29.82 25.37
N LEU A 277 -1.56 -29.85 25.93
CA LEU A 277 -0.98 -31.04 26.53
C LEU A 277 -1.88 -31.64 27.63
N ASP A 278 -2.39 -30.82 28.55
CA ASP A 278 -3.32 -31.27 29.59
C ASP A 278 -4.62 -31.83 28.98
N ASP A 279 -5.14 -31.18 27.93
CA ASP A 279 -6.32 -31.62 27.20
C ASP A 279 -6.09 -32.95 26.47
N TYR A 280 -4.93 -33.16 25.86
CA TYR A 280 -4.56 -34.43 25.22
C TYR A 280 -4.43 -35.58 26.23
N GLU A 281 -3.85 -35.32 27.41
CA GLU A 281 -3.83 -36.30 28.50
C GLU A 281 -5.24 -36.67 28.98
N LEU A 282 -6.13 -35.68 29.10
CA LEU A 282 -7.53 -35.88 29.45
C LEU A 282 -8.28 -36.67 28.37
N ALA A 283 -8.06 -36.36 27.09
CA ALA A 283 -8.65 -37.07 25.96
C ALA A 283 -8.23 -38.54 25.96
N LEU A 284 -6.93 -38.83 26.09
CA LEU A 284 -6.41 -40.20 26.18
C LEU A 284 -7.00 -40.95 27.38
N ARG A 285 -7.14 -40.29 28.53
CA ARG A 285 -7.79 -40.87 29.71
C ARG A 285 -9.28 -41.15 29.47
N ASN A 286 -9.97 -40.29 28.74
CA ASN A 286 -11.37 -40.48 28.38
C ASN A 286 -11.54 -41.64 27.40
N ILE A 287 -10.68 -41.77 26.40
CA ILE A 287 -10.62 -42.92 25.48
C ILE A 287 -10.43 -44.21 26.27
N LYS A 288 -9.45 -44.25 27.18
CA LYS A 288 -9.20 -45.41 28.04
C LYS A 288 -10.44 -45.76 28.88
N ARG A 289 -11.08 -44.78 29.51
CA ARG A 289 -12.31 -44.97 30.30
C ARG A 289 -13.48 -45.47 29.46
N ARG A 290 -13.65 -44.98 28.22
CA ARG A 290 -14.71 -45.44 27.30
C ARG A 290 -14.53 -46.94 27.02
N ILE A 291 -13.31 -47.37 26.74
CA ILE A 291 -12.98 -48.78 26.48
C ILE A 291 -13.19 -49.64 27.72
N GLU A 292 -12.76 -49.19 28.91
CA GLU A 292 -12.97 -49.91 30.17
C GLU A 292 -14.46 -50.11 30.49
N LYS A 293 -15.31 -49.11 30.20
CA LYS A 293 -16.76 -49.20 30.37
C LYS A 293 -17.43 -50.18 29.41
N SER A 294 -16.86 -50.39 28.23
CA SER A 294 -17.39 -51.33 27.24
C SER A 294 -17.12 -52.80 27.57
N HIS A 295 -16.40 -53.11 28.66
CA HIS A 295 -16.14 -54.47 29.17
C HIS A 295 -15.70 -55.47 28.08
N LEU A 296 -14.87 -55.01 27.13
CA LEU A 296 -14.43 -55.82 26.00
C LEU A 296 -13.46 -56.93 26.47
N PRO A 297 -13.56 -58.16 25.93
CA PRO A 297 -12.66 -59.27 26.26
C PRO A 297 -11.17 -59.02 25.96
N GLY A 298 -10.87 -58.13 25.00
CA GLY A 298 -9.53 -57.72 24.58
C GLY A 298 -9.59 -56.67 23.48
N LEU A 299 -8.45 -56.21 22.97
CA LEU A 299 -8.38 -55.22 21.89
C LEU A 299 -7.42 -55.73 20.81
N SER A 300 -7.54 -55.18 19.60
CA SER A 300 -6.65 -55.54 18.50
C SER A 300 -5.23 -55.00 18.72
N ASP A 301 -4.22 -55.72 18.23
CA ASP A 301 -2.81 -55.30 18.34
C ASP A 301 -2.58 -53.92 17.68
N SER A 302 -3.27 -53.63 16.58
CA SER A 302 -3.21 -52.32 15.90
C SER A 302 -3.70 -51.18 16.77
N PHE A 303 -4.64 -51.42 17.69
CA PHE A 303 -5.12 -50.40 18.62
C PHE A 303 -4.08 -50.11 19.70
N TYR A 304 -3.43 -51.15 20.24
CA TYR A 304 -2.36 -50.99 21.21
C TYR A 304 -1.18 -50.22 20.62
N ASP A 305 -0.75 -50.55 19.40
CA ASP A 305 0.34 -49.84 18.74
C ASP A 305 0.07 -48.34 18.59
N GLN A 306 -1.15 -47.95 18.22
CA GLN A 306 -1.52 -46.54 18.12
C GLN A 306 -1.63 -45.87 19.49
N PHE A 307 -2.22 -46.55 20.47
CA PHE A 307 -2.31 -46.03 21.84
C PHE A 307 -0.92 -45.78 22.44
N TYR A 308 0.03 -46.71 22.26
CA TYR A 308 1.41 -46.54 22.71
C TYR A 308 2.12 -45.42 21.95
N ARG A 309 1.94 -45.31 20.62
CA ARG A 309 2.50 -44.20 19.84
C ARG A 309 2.04 -42.83 20.32
N VAL A 310 0.73 -42.66 20.56
CA VAL A 310 0.17 -41.40 21.09
C VAL A 310 0.71 -41.14 22.50
N THR A 311 0.80 -42.16 23.35
CA THR A 311 1.37 -42.02 24.70
C THR A 311 2.83 -41.58 24.66
N ASP A 312 3.64 -42.21 23.82
CA ASP A 312 5.05 -41.87 23.64
C ASP A 312 5.23 -40.46 23.06
N GLN A 313 4.35 -40.04 22.14
CA GLN A 313 4.33 -38.68 21.58
C GLN A 313 3.96 -37.62 22.64
N ILE A 314 2.97 -37.89 23.49
CA ILE A 314 2.63 -37.01 24.62
C ILE A 314 3.81 -36.89 25.58
N GLU A 315 4.46 -38.01 25.93
CA GLU A 315 5.64 -37.99 26.79
C GLU A 315 6.81 -37.23 26.14
N HIS A 316 7.00 -37.39 24.83
CA HIS A 316 8.01 -36.65 24.08
C HIS A 316 7.73 -35.15 24.07
N LEU A 317 6.48 -34.74 23.81
CA LEU A 317 6.04 -33.34 23.83
C LEU A 317 6.20 -32.73 25.23
N ALA A 318 5.82 -33.46 26.29
CA ALA A 318 6.04 -33.04 27.67
C ALA A 318 7.53 -32.89 28.01
N LYS A 319 8.41 -33.77 27.50
CA LYS A 319 9.86 -33.63 27.66
C LYS A 319 10.41 -32.42 26.92
N GLN A 320 9.91 -32.11 25.73
CA GLN A 320 10.34 -30.96 24.95
C GLN A 320 9.91 -29.64 25.60
N LEU A 321 8.67 -29.54 26.09
CA LEU A 321 8.16 -28.37 26.83
C LEU A 321 8.88 -28.10 28.16
N ASN A 322 9.46 -29.13 28.78
CA ASN A 322 10.22 -29.00 30.03
C ASN A 322 11.71 -28.68 29.84
N ARG A 323 12.18 -28.47 28.60
CA ARG A 323 13.57 -28.08 28.34
C ARG A 323 13.80 -26.63 28.78
N VAL A 324 15.03 -26.34 29.20
CA VAL A 324 15.47 -24.97 29.56
C VAL A 324 15.41 -24.02 28.36
N ARG A 325 15.64 -24.56 27.15
CA ARG A 325 15.47 -23.84 25.89
C ARG A 325 14.42 -24.55 25.05
N ILE A 326 13.32 -23.86 24.81
CA ILE A 326 12.15 -24.39 24.11
C ILE A 326 12.28 -24.04 22.63
N ASP A 327 12.02 -25.03 21.78
CA ASP A 327 11.87 -24.84 20.34
C ASP A 327 10.38 -24.90 20.01
N MET A 328 9.77 -23.74 19.75
CA MET A 328 8.32 -23.66 19.55
C MET A 328 7.89 -24.22 18.19
N ASP A 329 8.75 -24.18 17.17
CA ASP A 329 8.41 -24.66 15.84
C ASP A 329 8.45 -26.19 15.79
N GLU A 330 9.41 -26.81 16.49
CA GLU A 330 9.38 -28.26 16.71
C GLU A 330 8.11 -28.69 17.47
N ILE A 331 7.74 -27.96 18.53
CA ILE A 331 6.56 -28.28 19.34
C ILE A 331 5.27 -28.21 18.53
N GLU A 332 5.08 -27.17 17.72
CA GLU A 332 3.87 -27.04 16.89
C GLU A 332 3.77 -28.18 15.87
N SER A 333 4.88 -28.58 15.25
CA SER A 333 4.88 -29.72 14.34
C SER A 333 4.52 -31.03 15.03
N LEU A 334 4.98 -31.23 16.27
CA LEU A 334 4.66 -32.40 17.09
C LEU A 334 3.21 -32.38 17.58
N GLU A 335 2.68 -31.19 17.89
CA GLU A 335 1.29 -30.98 18.28
C GLU A 335 0.33 -31.30 17.13
N ASP A 336 0.62 -30.82 15.92
CA ASP A 336 -0.11 -31.14 14.69
C ASP A 336 -0.13 -32.64 14.41
N GLU A 337 1.01 -33.33 14.59
CA GLU A 337 1.09 -34.78 14.44
C GLU A 337 0.26 -35.48 15.52
N LEU A 338 0.38 -35.04 16.78
CA LEU A 338 -0.34 -35.60 17.91
C LEU A 338 -1.86 -35.47 17.74
N GLU A 339 -2.36 -34.32 17.29
CA GLU A 339 -3.79 -34.11 17.04
C GLU A 339 -4.32 -35.09 15.98
N ARG A 340 -3.58 -35.29 14.89
CA ARG A 340 -3.95 -36.28 13.85
C ARG A 340 -3.97 -37.70 14.39
N HIS A 341 -2.99 -38.08 15.20
CA HIS A 341 -2.93 -39.41 15.80
C HIS A 341 -4.02 -39.64 16.85
N LEU A 342 -4.34 -38.61 17.64
CA LEU A 342 -5.43 -38.65 18.61
C LEU A 342 -6.78 -38.78 17.91
N ALA A 343 -7.04 -38.01 16.86
CA ALA A 343 -8.27 -38.11 16.08
C ALA A 343 -8.42 -39.50 15.44
N ALA A 344 -7.34 -40.07 14.90
CA ALA A 344 -7.35 -41.43 14.38
C ALA A 344 -7.64 -42.46 15.49
N LEU A 345 -7.06 -42.29 16.68
CA LEU A 345 -7.31 -43.16 17.83
C LEU A 345 -8.77 -43.06 18.31
N GLU A 346 -9.34 -41.85 18.31
CA GLU A 346 -10.75 -41.64 18.63
C GLU A 346 -11.66 -42.34 17.62
N GLU A 347 -11.45 -42.15 16.32
CA GLU A 347 -12.23 -42.81 15.26
C GLU A 347 -12.13 -44.35 15.37
N MET A 348 -10.93 -44.89 15.62
CA MET A 348 -10.76 -46.31 15.85
C MET A 348 -11.48 -46.79 17.11
N THR A 349 -11.42 -46.03 18.20
CA THR A 349 -12.14 -46.33 19.43
C THR A 349 -13.64 -46.37 19.19
N GLU A 350 -14.19 -45.38 18.48
CA GLU A 350 -15.61 -45.34 18.13
C GLU A 350 -16.00 -46.54 17.28
N SER A 351 -15.21 -46.85 16.26
CA SER A 351 -15.46 -47.98 15.38
C SER A 351 -15.44 -49.31 16.13
N VAL A 352 -14.49 -49.50 17.05
CA VAL A 352 -14.38 -50.71 17.87
C VAL A 352 -15.56 -50.82 18.83
N VAL A 353 -15.89 -49.75 19.55
CA VAL A 353 -17.02 -49.74 20.51
C VAL A 353 -18.35 -49.96 19.79
N ASP A 354 -18.59 -49.26 18.68
CA ASP A 354 -19.81 -49.40 17.89
C ASP A 354 -19.93 -50.81 17.30
N SER A 355 -18.83 -51.35 16.74
CA SER A 355 -18.81 -52.71 16.20
C SER A 355 -19.06 -53.74 17.29
N ALA A 356 -18.48 -53.56 18.48
CA ALA A 356 -18.66 -54.49 19.59
C ALA A 356 -20.09 -54.49 20.12
N MET A 357 -20.65 -53.29 20.37
CA MET A 357 -22.05 -53.16 20.82
C MET A 357 -23.02 -53.71 19.78
N LEU A 358 -22.88 -53.33 18.51
CA LEU A 358 -23.73 -53.83 17.44
C LEU A 358 -23.65 -55.36 17.29
N THR A 359 -22.44 -55.94 17.41
CA THR A 359 -22.28 -57.39 17.39
C THR A 359 -23.05 -58.04 18.53
N GLU A 360 -22.98 -57.51 19.75
CA GLU A 360 -23.71 -58.05 20.91
C GLU A 360 -25.23 -57.97 20.72
N TYR A 361 -25.77 -56.81 20.31
CA TYR A 361 -27.19 -56.66 19.99
C TYR A 361 -27.63 -57.59 18.85
N MET A 362 -26.81 -57.74 17.81
CA MET A 362 -27.09 -58.66 16.70
C MET A 362 -27.04 -60.11 17.14
N ILE A 363 -26.14 -60.52 18.04
CA ILE A 363 -26.15 -61.87 18.65
C ILE A 363 -27.45 -62.09 19.44
N GLN A 364 -27.87 -61.12 20.25
CA GLN A 364 -29.10 -61.23 21.03
C GLN A 364 -30.34 -61.41 20.14
N GLN A 365 -30.44 -60.65 19.04
CA GLN A 365 -31.54 -60.80 18.09
C GLN A 365 -31.43 -62.11 17.29
N SER A 366 -30.21 -62.50 16.88
CA SER A 366 -29.96 -63.75 16.14
C SER A 366 -30.28 -64.99 16.98
N ASN A 367 -30.16 -64.92 18.31
CA ASN A 367 -30.53 -66.01 19.22
C ASN A 367 -32.01 -66.41 19.10
N ARG A 368 -32.89 -65.52 18.62
CA ARG A 368 -34.30 -65.83 18.35
C ARG A 368 -34.47 -66.85 17.22
N PHE A 369 -33.60 -66.81 16.21
CA PHE A 369 -33.67 -67.65 15.01
C PHE A 369 -32.77 -68.89 15.08
N ARG A 370 -32.11 -69.09 16.22
CA ARG A 370 -31.08 -70.11 16.45
C ARG A 370 -31.59 -71.55 16.27
N TYR A 371 -32.85 -71.82 16.60
CA TYR A 371 -33.45 -73.15 16.48
C TYR A 371 -34.02 -73.43 15.08
N ASP A 372 -34.36 -72.38 14.34
CA ASP A 372 -35.01 -72.49 13.04
C ASP A 372 -34.00 -72.65 11.89
N TYR A 373 -32.78 -72.10 12.05
CA TYR A 373 -31.76 -72.11 11.01
C TYR A 373 -30.38 -72.54 11.56
N PRO A 374 -29.89 -73.76 11.24
CA PRO A 374 -28.57 -74.22 11.66
C PRO A 374 -27.41 -73.35 11.15
N GLU A 375 -27.57 -72.68 10.00
CA GLU A 375 -26.58 -71.75 9.46
C GLU A 375 -26.35 -70.52 10.37
N VAL A 376 -27.39 -70.08 11.07
CA VAL A 376 -27.31 -68.95 12.02
C VAL A 376 -26.58 -69.38 13.29
N ASP A 377 -26.80 -70.59 13.80
CA ASP A 377 -26.06 -71.11 14.97
C ASP A 377 -24.55 -71.26 14.66
N ALA A 378 -24.18 -71.66 13.44
CA ALA A 378 -22.79 -71.71 13.01
C ALA A 378 -22.15 -70.30 12.94
N ALA A 379 -22.84 -69.33 12.34
CA ALA A 379 -22.38 -67.95 12.26
C ALA A 379 -22.26 -67.27 13.63
N ILE A 380 -23.17 -67.55 14.57
CA ILE A 380 -23.08 -67.06 15.96
C ILE A 380 -21.83 -67.62 16.65
N LYS A 381 -21.53 -68.92 16.49
CA LYS A 381 -20.33 -69.54 17.07
C LYS A 381 -19.04 -68.96 16.48
N GLU A 382 -19.01 -68.76 15.16
CA GLU A 382 -17.87 -68.16 14.46
C GLU A 382 -17.65 -66.70 14.90
N ALA A 383 -18.73 -65.91 14.99
CA ALA A 383 -18.64 -64.54 15.45
C ALA A 383 -18.25 -64.44 16.94
N GLN A 384 -18.73 -65.34 17.80
CA GLN A 384 -18.28 -65.43 19.20
C GLN A 384 -16.80 -65.80 19.30
N TYR A 385 -16.31 -66.68 18.43
CA TYR A 385 -14.89 -67.02 18.35
C TYR A 385 -14.05 -65.80 17.96
N LEU A 386 -14.44 -65.08 16.90
CA LEU A 386 -13.77 -63.87 16.45
C LEU A 386 -13.82 -62.74 17.50
N PHE A 387 -14.93 -62.64 18.23
CA PHE A 387 -15.13 -61.64 19.28
C PHE A 387 -14.30 -61.90 20.54
N HIS A 388 -14.20 -63.16 21.00
CA HIS A 388 -13.53 -63.51 22.25
C HIS A 388 -12.05 -63.91 22.11
N ARG A 389 -11.63 -64.43 20.95
CA ARG A 389 -10.26 -64.94 20.76
C ARG A 389 -9.41 -64.11 19.81
N GLU A 390 -9.98 -63.62 18.71
CA GLU A 390 -9.21 -62.84 17.73
C GLU A 390 -9.38 -61.32 17.92
N PHE A 391 -10.32 -60.88 18.75
CA PHE A 391 -10.62 -59.47 19.03
C PHE A 391 -10.92 -58.63 17.78
N LYS A 392 -11.42 -59.28 16.71
CA LYS A 392 -11.76 -58.64 15.43
C LYS A 392 -13.26 -58.33 15.36
N TYR A 393 -13.65 -57.23 16.01
CA TYR A 393 -15.05 -56.83 16.16
C TYR A 393 -15.76 -56.53 14.84
N GLN A 394 -15.06 -55.91 13.88
CA GLN A 394 -15.63 -55.60 12.56
C GLN A 394 -15.91 -56.85 11.72
N GLU A 395 -15.01 -57.83 11.76
CA GLU A 395 -15.18 -59.10 11.05
C GLU A 395 -16.31 -59.92 11.69
N ALA A 396 -16.38 -59.96 13.03
CA ALA A 396 -17.45 -60.61 13.76
C ALA A 396 -18.83 -60.01 13.39
N LEU A 397 -18.93 -58.68 13.34
CA LEU A 397 -20.15 -57.99 12.91
C LEU A 397 -20.55 -58.37 11.48
N ALA A 398 -19.59 -58.39 10.55
CA ALA A 398 -19.86 -58.71 9.15
C ALA A 398 -20.37 -60.15 8.96
N VAL A 399 -19.84 -61.11 9.72
CA VAL A 399 -20.27 -62.52 9.71
C VAL A 399 -21.71 -62.64 10.19
N ILE A 400 -22.06 -62.00 11.32
CA ILE A 400 -23.43 -62.05 11.85
C ILE A 400 -24.38 -61.30 10.92
N GLU A 401 -24.02 -60.11 10.45
CA GLU A 401 -24.86 -59.33 9.55
C GLU A 401 -25.17 -60.10 8.26
N LYS A 402 -24.19 -60.82 7.70
CA LYS A 402 -24.39 -61.67 6.52
C LYS A 402 -25.37 -62.82 6.78
N SER A 403 -25.29 -63.46 7.95
CA SER A 403 -26.24 -64.51 8.33
C SER A 403 -27.66 -63.96 8.56
N LEU A 404 -27.78 -62.80 9.22
CA LEU A 404 -29.06 -62.18 9.54
C LEU A 404 -29.77 -61.69 8.27
N ARG A 405 -29.03 -61.07 7.32
CA ARG A 405 -29.55 -60.62 6.01
C ARG A 405 -30.14 -61.76 5.17
N ARG A 406 -29.69 -63.00 5.36
CA ARG A 406 -30.21 -64.18 4.65
C ARG A 406 -31.55 -64.66 5.21
N VAL A 407 -31.82 -64.39 6.50
CA VAL A 407 -33.05 -64.79 7.18
C VAL A 407 -34.10 -63.67 7.13
N ASP A 408 -33.68 -62.42 7.31
CA ASP A 408 -34.51 -61.23 7.19
C ASP A 408 -33.69 -60.07 6.60
N GLN A 409 -34.13 -59.58 5.44
CA GLN A 409 -33.43 -58.55 4.66
C GLN A 409 -33.50 -57.17 5.32
N GLU A 410 -34.49 -56.91 6.20
CA GLU A 410 -34.69 -55.63 6.88
C GLU A 410 -34.15 -55.59 8.32
N ALA A 411 -34.03 -56.75 8.98
CA ALA A 411 -33.59 -56.85 10.38
C ALA A 411 -32.25 -56.14 10.71
N PRO A 412 -31.17 -56.23 9.90
CA PRO A 412 -29.91 -55.57 10.24
C PRO A 412 -30.01 -54.04 10.15
N THR A 413 -30.85 -53.52 9.25
CA THR A 413 -31.10 -52.08 9.10
C THR A 413 -31.93 -51.55 10.27
N GLN A 414 -32.89 -52.34 10.77
CA GLN A 414 -33.68 -51.99 11.96
C GLN A 414 -32.82 -52.00 13.23
N VAL A 415 -31.95 -53.00 13.41
CA VAL A 415 -31.02 -53.06 14.56
C VAL A 415 -30.05 -51.89 14.57
N ARG A 416 -29.48 -51.51 13.41
CA ARG A 416 -28.63 -50.31 13.31
C ARG A 416 -29.41 -49.03 13.67
N ARG A 417 -30.66 -48.89 13.22
CA ARG A 417 -31.50 -47.73 13.59
C ARG A 417 -31.83 -47.68 15.08
N MET A 418 -32.17 -48.82 15.69
CA MET A 418 -32.43 -48.91 17.13
C MET A 418 -31.17 -48.56 17.94
N TYR A 419 -30.01 -49.09 17.52
CA TYR A 419 -28.73 -48.75 18.12
C TYR A 419 -28.40 -47.25 18.03
N HIS A 420 -28.59 -46.63 16.85
CA HIS A 420 -28.36 -45.19 16.70
C HIS A 420 -29.37 -44.33 17.50
N GLN A 421 -30.60 -44.83 17.73
CA GLN A 421 -31.57 -44.17 18.62
C GLN A 421 -31.18 -44.29 20.09
N GLU A 422 -30.73 -45.46 20.54
CA GLU A 422 -30.24 -45.67 21.90
C GLU A 422 -28.95 -44.86 22.17
N LYS A 423 -28.00 -44.86 21.23
CA LYS A 423 -26.78 -44.04 21.30
C LYS A 423 -27.10 -42.55 21.43
N ARG A 424 -28.12 -42.05 20.70
CA ARG A 424 -28.60 -40.66 20.85
C ARG A 424 -29.27 -40.41 22.20
N SER A 425 -30.02 -41.36 22.74
CA SER A 425 -30.66 -41.22 24.06
C SER A 425 -29.71 -41.36 25.24
N SER A 426 -28.56 -42.01 25.07
CA SER A 426 -27.51 -42.12 26.11
C SER A 426 -26.45 -41.01 26.04
N GLN A 427 -26.45 -40.19 24.97
CA GLN A 427 -25.60 -39.00 24.84
C GLN A 427 -26.24 -37.73 25.42
N PHE A 428 -27.55 -37.75 25.72
CA PHE A 428 -28.26 -36.77 26.55
C PHE A 428 -28.46 -37.33 27.95
#